data_AF-A0AAN9YBH3-F1
#
_entry.id   AF-A0AAN9YBH3-F1
#
_cell.length_a   1.000
_cell.length_b   1.000
_cell.length_c   1.000
_cell.angle_alpha   90.00
_cell.angle_beta   90.00
_cell.angle_gamma   90.00
#
_symmetry.space_group_name_H-M   'P 1'
#
loop_
_entity.id
_entity.type
_entity.pdbx_description
1 polymer ?
#
loop_
_entity_poly.entity_id
_entity_poly.type
_entity_poly.pdbx_seq_one_letter_code
_entity_poly.pdbx_strand_id
1 'polypeptide(L)'
;MDDVALSFQLEVVVVGVEGLKSVTANKIIYCTIEVEGEGKLQSEHMEASKAVWNTQGDFTLAHPLPVVKLKLYAENAGMLALEDKELGKLTLHPNPHSPQVAELHQMVVAKNSPDQNLKMKVICRMESPPNMKHCGYLYALGKVAWKKWKKRYHVLYEVADKLYALCSFKEKKEKKLENNESILLDGYFVDYIEPNKAQLMVGTQIKGGSHFFSATKEGDTVLFATEDEKECRSWVAALYKSTGQSHKPAPSSTSKSDNNVNSTPNKSGNNTGSTAVKR
;
A
#
# COMPACT_ATOMS: atom_id res chain seq x y z
N MET A 1 25.24 -3.09 17.95
CA MET A 1 23.92 -2.44 17.94
C MET A 1 23.16 -3.24 16.91
N ASP A 2 22.33 -4.18 17.35
CA ASP A 2 21.62 -5.07 16.42
C ASP A 2 20.76 -4.21 15.51
N ASP A 3 21.01 -4.31 14.21
CA ASP A 3 20.30 -3.58 13.17
C ASP A 3 18.84 -4.06 13.22
N VAL A 4 17.93 -3.28 13.80
CA VAL A 4 16.53 -3.67 13.95
C VAL A 4 15.90 -3.72 12.56
N ALA A 5 15.92 -4.91 11.97
CA ALA A 5 15.37 -5.19 10.66
C ALA A 5 13.86 -5.47 10.74
N LEU A 6 13.14 -5.13 9.68
CA LEU A 6 11.77 -5.59 9.50
C LEU A 6 11.77 -7.08 9.17
N SER A 7 10.93 -7.86 9.86
CA SER A 7 10.76 -9.30 9.63
C SER A 7 9.28 -9.62 9.48
N PHE A 8 8.85 -9.87 8.24
CA PHE A 8 7.48 -10.18 7.90
C PHE A 8 7.29 -11.69 7.80
N GLN A 9 6.26 -12.22 8.46
CA GLN A 9 5.86 -13.61 8.30
C GLN A 9 4.82 -13.70 7.17
N LEU A 10 5.12 -14.51 6.16
CA LEU A 10 4.22 -14.79 5.05
C LEU A 10 3.81 -16.26 5.07
N GLU A 11 2.51 -16.49 5.15
CA GLU A 11 1.87 -17.80 5.03
C GLU A 11 1.18 -17.91 3.68
N VAL A 12 1.45 -18.98 2.93
CA VAL A 12 0.77 -19.29 1.67
C VAL A 12 0.21 -20.71 1.74
N VAL A 13 -1.11 -20.84 1.68
CA VAL A 13 -1.80 -22.14 1.64
C VAL A 13 -2.49 -22.30 0.30
N VAL A 14 -2.11 -23.33 -0.46
CA VAL A 14 -2.86 -23.73 -1.65
C VAL A 14 -3.96 -24.67 -1.20
N VAL A 15 -5.21 -24.26 -1.43
CA VAL A 15 -6.41 -24.99 -0.97
C VAL A 15 -6.95 -25.92 -2.06
N GLY A 16 -6.88 -25.53 -3.33
CA GLY A 16 -7.48 -26.32 -4.40
C GLY A 16 -7.49 -25.59 -5.73
N VAL A 17 -7.88 -26.31 -6.79
CA VAL A 17 -8.12 -25.72 -8.11
C VAL A 17 -9.50 -26.10 -8.63
N GLU A 18 -10.08 -25.21 -9.41
CA GLU A 18 -11.39 -25.36 -10.04
C GLU A 18 -11.30 -25.03 -11.53
N GLY A 19 -12.12 -25.69 -12.36
CA GLY A 19 -12.20 -25.37 -13.78
C GLY A 19 -11.10 -25.98 -14.66
N LEU A 20 -10.36 -26.96 -14.15
CA LEU A 20 -9.38 -27.74 -14.92
C LEU A 20 -10.08 -28.73 -15.87
N LYS A 21 -9.78 -28.66 -17.16
CA LYS A 21 -10.37 -29.44 -18.26
C LYS A 21 -9.35 -30.09 -19.20
N SER A 22 -8.13 -29.57 -19.26
CA SER A 22 -7.10 -30.01 -20.21
C SER A 22 -6.45 -31.36 -19.89
N VAL A 23 -6.77 -31.95 -18.74
CA VAL A 23 -6.25 -33.25 -18.28
C VAL A 23 -7.38 -34.18 -17.86
N THR A 24 -7.11 -35.49 -17.91
CA THR A 24 -8.06 -36.50 -17.45
C THR A 24 -8.13 -36.54 -15.92
N ALA A 25 -9.25 -37.03 -15.39
CA ALA A 25 -9.53 -37.10 -13.94
C ALA A 25 -8.47 -37.86 -13.11
N ASN A 26 -7.77 -38.82 -13.71
CA ASN A 26 -6.73 -39.64 -13.10
C ASN A 26 -5.31 -39.11 -13.35
N LYS A 27 -5.16 -37.99 -14.06
CA LYS A 27 -3.83 -37.40 -14.30
C LYS A 27 -3.28 -36.87 -12.98
N ILE A 28 -2.00 -37.13 -12.72
CA ILE A 28 -1.31 -36.60 -11.55
C ILE A 28 -0.95 -35.13 -11.79
N ILE A 29 -1.26 -34.30 -10.81
CA ILE A 29 -0.99 -32.86 -10.80
C ILE A 29 -0.37 -32.45 -9.47
N TYR A 30 0.38 -31.36 -9.48
CA TYR A 30 0.96 -30.73 -8.30
C TYR A 30 1.11 -29.23 -8.56
N CYS A 31 1.34 -28.45 -7.51
CA CYS A 31 1.65 -27.04 -7.63
C CYS A 31 2.98 -26.66 -6.98
N THR A 32 3.49 -25.50 -7.33
CA THR A 32 4.71 -24.95 -6.73
C THR A 32 4.45 -23.55 -6.21
N ILE A 33 4.97 -23.25 -5.03
CA ILE A 33 4.96 -21.94 -4.38
C ILE A 33 6.38 -21.37 -4.47
N GLU A 34 6.59 -20.31 -5.22
CA GLU A 34 7.87 -19.60 -5.30
C GLU A 34 7.70 -18.20 -4.72
N VAL A 35 8.41 -17.92 -3.63
CA VAL A 35 8.44 -16.60 -3.01
C VAL A 35 9.76 -15.93 -3.38
N GLU A 36 9.67 -14.71 -3.90
CA GLU A 36 10.84 -14.02 -4.44
C GLU A 36 11.95 -13.81 -3.40
N GLY A 37 13.03 -14.59 -3.51
CA GLY A 37 14.22 -14.47 -2.67
C GLY A 37 14.36 -15.55 -1.58
N GLU A 38 13.29 -16.30 -1.31
CA GLU A 38 13.28 -17.31 -0.23
C GLU A 38 13.41 -18.75 -0.74
N GLY A 39 12.92 -19.04 -1.94
CA GLY A 39 13.03 -20.37 -2.54
C GLY A 39 11.72 -20.86 -3.15
N LYS A 40 11.68 -22.16 -3.45
CA LYS A 40 10.55 -22.83 -4.10
C LYS A 40 10.11 -24.04 -3.27
N LEU A 41 8.83 -24.08 -2.95
CA LEU A 41 8.15 -25.20 -2.31
C LEU A 41 7.27 -25.91 -3.34
N GLN A 42 7.13 -27.23 -3.22
CA GLN A 42 6.27 -28.05 -4.07
C GLN A 42 5.19 -28.70 -3.20
N SER A 43 3.97 -28.81 -3.72
CA SER A 43 2.90 -29.55 -3.06
C SER A 43 3.06 -31.06 -3.25
N GLU A 44 2.23 -31.79 -2.52
CA GLU A 44 1.99 -33.20 -2.83
C GLU A 44 1.41 -33.36 -4.24
N HIS A 45 1.73 -34.52 -4.83
CA HIS A 45 1.20 -34.98 -6.10
C HIS A 45 -0.13 -35.69 -5.85
N MET A 46 -1.15 -35.40 -6.66
CA MET A 46 -2.48 -36.01 -6.53
C MET A 46 -3.22 -36.10 -7.85
N GLU A 47 -4.26 -36.92 -7.90
CA GLU A 47 -5.15 -37.01 -9.06
C GLU A 47 -5.95 -35.71 -9.26
N ALA A 48 -6.09 -35.29 -10.51
CA ALA A 48 -6.82 -34.08 -10.88
C ALA A 48 -8.29 -34.05 -10.39
N SER A 49 -8.93 -35.21 -10.24
CA SER A 49 -10.28 -35.34 -9.67
C SER A 49 -10.38 -35.06 -8.17
N LYS A 50 -9.24 -35.04 -7.46
CA LYS A 50 -9.14 -34.84 -6.00
C LYS A 50 -8.39 -33.55 -5.67
N ALA A 51 -8.37 -32.57 -6.58
CA ALA A 51 -7.49 -31.41 -6.56
C ALA A 51 -7.80 -30.38 -5.45
N VAL A 52 -7.68 -30.83 -4.21
CA VAL A 52 -7.80 -30.11 -2.95
C VAL A 52 -6.49 -30.33 -2.22
N TRP A 53 -5.73 -29.26 -2.04
CA TRP A 53 -4.48 -29.27 -1.27
C TRP A 53 -4.72 -28.63 0.09
N ASN A 54 -3.86 -28.97 1.05
CA ASN A 54 -3.65 -28.14 2.24
C ASN A 54 -2.14 -27.87 2.39
N THR A 55 -1.45 -27.71 1.26
CA THR A 55 -0.02 -27.44 1.25
C THR A 55 0.22 -26.01 1.71
N GLN A 56 0.93 -25.89 2.82
CA GLN A 56 1.33 -24.62 3.42
C GLN A 56 2.82 -24.38 3.18
N GLY A 57 3.16 -23.15 2.82
CA GLY A 57 4.51 -22.63 2.86
C GLY A 57 4.58 -21.42 3.78
N ASP A 58 5.50 -21.46 4.73
CA ASP A 58 5.80 -20.37 5.66
C ASP A 58 7.14 -19.74 5.31
N PHE A 59 7.17 -18.42 5.19
CA PHE A 59 8.33 -17.66 4.74
C PHE A 59 8.58 -16.48 5.68
N THR A 60 9.85 -16.17 5.91
CA THR A 60 10.29 -15.00 6.67
C THR A 60 10.94 -14.01 5.72
N LEU A 61 10.44 -12.79 5.64
CA LEU A 61 10.83 -11.82 4.63
C LEU A 61 11.35 -10.53 5.24
N ALA A 62 12.39 -9.95 4.64
CA ALA A 62 12.86 -8.60 4.99
C ALA A 62 12.18 -7.47 4.19
N HIS A 63 11.35 -7.81 3.19
CA HIS A 63 10.72 -6.86 2.27
C HIS A 63 9.19 -6.86 2.41
N PRO A 64 8.53 -5.68 2.52
CA PRO A 64 7.08 -5.58 2.74
C PRO A 64 6.22 -5.89 1.51
N LEU A 65 6.83 -5.94 0.32
CA LEU A 65 6.15 -6.18 -0.95
C LEU A 65 6.78 -7.38 -1.68
N PRO A 66 6.58 -8.61 -1.18
CA PRO A 66 7.02 -9.81 -1.89
C PRO A 66 6.15 -10.08 -3.12
N VAL A 67 6.67 -10.91 -4.01
CA VAL A 67 5.90 -11.50 -5.11
C VAL A 67 5.85 -13.00 -4.89
N VAL A 68 4.63 -13.54 -4.82
CA VAL A 68 4.38 -14.98 -4.70
C VAL A 68 3.92 -15.50 -6.06
N LYS A 69 4.66 -16.46 -6.62
CA LYS A 69 4.29 -17.13 -7.86
C LYS A 69 3.84 -18.54 -7.56
N LEU A 70 2.62 -18.85 -8.00
CA LEU A 70 2.04 -20.16 -7.93
C LEU A 70 1.96 -20.72 -9.34
N LYS A 71 2.33 -21.98 -9.52
CA LYS A 71 2.22 -22.67 -10.80
C LYS A 71 1.61 -24.04 -10.60
N LEU A 72 0.68 -24.41 -11.46
CA LEU A 72 0.06 -25.73 -11.51
C LEU A 72 0.69 -26.54 -12.62
N TYR A 73 1.02 -27.79 -12.35
CA TYR A 73 1.66 -28.72 -13.26
C TYR A 73 0.89 -30.03 -13.37
N ALA A 74 0.99 -30.69 -14.52
CA ALA A 74 0.61 -32.07 -14.72
C ALA A 74 1.85 -32.92 -14.98
N GLU A 75 1.96 -34.02 -14.24
CA GLU A 75 3.11 -34.92 -14.29
C GLU A 75 3.17 -35.66 -15.63
N ASN A 76 4.31 -35.62 -16.29
CA ASN A 76 4.54 -36.35 -17.53
C ASN A 76 5.13 -37.73 -17.25
N ALA A 77 4.31 -38.77 -17.39
CA ALA A 77 4.74 -40.18 -17.24
C ALA A 77 5.57 -40.71 -18.43
N GLY A 78 5.91 -39.88 -19.41
CA GLY A 78 6.67 -40.30 -20.59
C GLY A 78 8.16 -40.37 -20.26
N MET A 79 8.80 -41.53 -20.49
CA MET A 79 10.23 -41.78 -20.23
C MET A 79 11.20 -40.76 -20.88
N LEU A 80 10.73 -39.98 -21.87
CA LEU A 80 11.50 -38.96 -22.59
C LEU A 80 11.08 -37.51 -22.27
N ALA A 81 10.11 -37.30 -21.39
CA ALA A 81 9.68 -35.96 -21.02
C ALA A 81 10.72 -35.33 -20.09
N LEU A 82 11.32 -34.21 -20.53
CA LEU A 82 12.33 -33.49 -19.77
C LEU A 82 11.71 -32.66 -18.62
N GLU A 83 10.45 -32.24 -18.77
CA GLU A 83 9.75 -31.40 -17.79
C GLU A 83 8.24 -31.74 -17.75
N ASP A 84 7.64 -31.49 -16.58
CA ASP A 84 6.19 -31.58 -16.38
C ASP A 84 5.46 -30.41 -17.05
N LYS A 85 4.21 -30.66 -17.45
CA LYS A 85 3.43 -29.69 -18.22
C LYS A 85 2.85 -28.61 -17.31
N GLU A 86 3.30 -27.36 -17.44
CA GLU A 86 2.65 -26.21 -16.80
C GLU A 86 1.23 -26.00 -17.36
N LEU A 87 0.24 -26.04 -16.47
CA LEU A 87 -1.19 -25.88 -16.80
C LEU A 87 -1.65 -24.44 -16.62
N GLY A 88 -1.10 -23.74 -15.63
CA GLY A 88 -1.44 -22.36 -15.35
C GLY A 88 -0.53 -21.74 -14.30
N LYS A 89 -0.54 -20.42 -14.26
CA LYS A 89 0.25 -19.60 -13.34
C LYS A 89 -0.61 -18.55 -12.65
N LEU A 90 -0.37 -18.33 -11.37
CA LEU A 90 -0.93 -17.26 -10.58
C LEU A 90 0.23 -16.43 -9.98
N THR A 91 0.06 -15.11 -9.90
CA THR A 91 1.02 -14.21 -9.25
C THR A 91 0.26 -13.33 -8.29
N LEU A 92 0.64 -13.40 -7.01
CA LEU A 92 0.06 -12.63 -5.92
C LEU A 92 1.07 -11.60 -5.44
N HIS A 93 0.55 -10.45 -5.03
CA HIS A 93 1.31 -9.32 -4.49
C HIS A 93 0.80 -9.04 -3.07
N PRO A 94 1.05 -9.93 -2.09
CA PRO A 94 0.57 -9.73 -0.75
C PRO A 94 1.30 -8.56 -0.09
N ASN A 95 0.62 -7.94 0.85
CA ASN A 95 1.15 -6.91 1.73
C ASN A 95 0.46 -7.05 3.10
N PRO A 96 0.90 -6.30 4.14
CA PRO A 96 0.31 -6.42 5.48
C PRO A 96 -1.20 -6.10 5.59
N HIS A 97 -1.82 -5.53 4.56
CA HIS A 97 -3.28 -5.30 4.49
C HIS A 97 -4.01 -6.33 3.61
N SER A 98 -3.32 -7.36 3.10
CA SER A 98 -3.94 -8.41 2.30
C SER A 98 -4.99 -9.19 3.09
N PRO A 99 -6.06 -9.67 2.42
CA PRO A 99 -7.08 -10.50 3.05
C PRO A 99 -6.48 -11.71 3.77
N GLN A 100 -7.03 -12.04 4.94
CA GLN A 100 -6.59 -13.19 5.76
C GLN A 100 -7.45 -14.44 5.52
N VAL A 101 -8.25 -14.44 4.46
CA VAL A 101 -9.19 -15.52 4.12
C VAL A 101 -8.81 -16.17 2.80
N ALA A 102 -9.32 -17.38 2.56
CA ALA A 102 -9.11 -18.07 1.30
C ALA A 102 -9.86 -17.35 0.16
N GLU A 103 -9.14 -16.95 -0.87
CA GLU A 103 -9.70 -16.30 -2.06
C GLU A 103 -9.51 -17.17 -3.30
N LEU A 104 -10.45 -17.06 -4.25
CA LEU A 104 -10.41 -17.80 -5.51
C LEU A 104 -9.86 -16.89 -6.61
N HIS A 105 -8.66 -17.20 -7.09
CA HIS A 105 -7.96 -16.39 -8.08
C HIS A 105 -7.95 -17.05 -9.46
N GLN A 106 -8.21 -16.26 -10.50
CA GLN A 106 -8.07 -16.71 -11.88
C GLN A 106 -6.59 -16.97 -12.22
N MET A 107 -6.31 -18.14 -12.76
CA MET A 107 -4.97 -18.46 -13.26
C MET A 107 -4.79 -17.96 -14.69
N VAL A 108 -3.57 -17.53 -14.99
CA VAL A 108 -3.11 -17.26 -16.35
C VAL A 108 -2.76 -18.58 -17.01
N VAL A 109 -3.41 -18.89 -18.13
CA VAL A 109 -3.20 -20.10 -18.93
C VAL A 109 -2.77 -19.75 -20.34
N ALA A 110 -2.31 -20.74 -21.11
CA ALA A 110 -2.00 -20.54 -22.53
C ALA A 110 -3.27 -20.12 -23.30
N LYS A 111 -3.11 -19.26 -24.32
CA LYS A 111 -4.22 -18.65 -25.08
C LYS A 111 -5.21 -19.67 -25.68
N ASN A 112 -4.70 -20.84 -26.09
CA ASN A 112 -5.51 -21.89 -26.72
C ASN A 112 -5.86 -23.03 -25.75
N SER A 113 -5.60 -22.86 -24.45
CA SER A 113 -5.94 -23.87 -23.45
C SER A 113 -7.46 -23.99 -23.29
N PRO A 114 -8.02 -25.21 -23.12
CA PRO A 114 -9.42 -25.36 -22.71
C PRO A 114 -9.70 -24.85 -21.28
N ASP A 115 -8.64 -24.55 -20.51
CA ASP A 115 -8.66 -24.15 -19.10
C ASP A 115 -8.83 -22.65 -18.87
N GLN A 116 -9.52 -21.92 -19.77
CA GLN A 116 -9.64 -20.46 -19.67
C GLN A 116 -10.32 -19.97 -18.37
N ASN A 117 -11.06 -20.84 -17.69
CA ASN A 117 -11.71 -20.55 -16.40
C ASN A 117 -11.01 -21.23 -15.22
N LEU A 118 -9.74 -21.66 -15.37
CA LEU A 118 -8.97 -22.28 -14.30
C LEU A 118 -8.73 -21.28 -13.17
N LYS A 119 -9.15 -21.66 -11.96
CA LYS A 119 -8.96 -20.88 -10.76
C LYS A 119 -8.23 -21.69 -9.71
N MET A 120 -7.48 -21.00 -8.87
CA MET A 120 -6.82 -21.57 -7.70
C MET A 120 -7.31 -20.86 -6.45
N LYS A 121 -7.72 -21.65 -5.46
CA LYS A 121 -8.11 -21.16 -4.15
C LYS A 121 -6.88 -21.11 -3.25
N VAL A 122 -6.57 -19.94 -2.71
CA VAL A 122 -5.32 -19.68 -1.98
C VAL A 122 -5.60 -18.82 -0.75
N ILE A 123 -4.93 -19.13 0.35
CA ILE A 123 -4.74 -18.20 1.48
C ILE A 123 -3.34 -17.62 1.33
N CYS A 124 -3.21 -16.30 1.34
CA CYS A 124 -1.92 -15.62 1.22
C CYS A 124 -1.86 -14.48 2.24
N ARG A 125 -1.39 -14.80 3.44
CA ARG A 125 -1.45 -13.92 4.61
C ARG A 125 -0.05 -13.41 4.94
N MET A 126 0.08 -12.09 5.07
CA MET A 126 1.32 -11.45 5.50
C MET A 126 1.08 -10.71 6.80
N GLU A 127 1.84 -11.05 7.83
CA GLU A 127 1.73 -10.45 9.15
C GLU A 127 2.59 -9.18 9.27
N SER A 128 2.05 -8.20 10.00
CA SER A 128 2.77 -6.97 10.32
C SER A 128 3.83 -7.22 11.39
N PRO A 129 5.10 -6.81 11.19
CA PRO A 129 6.13 -6.91 12.21
C PRO A 129 5.75 -6.09 13.45
N PRO A 130 6.07 -6.52 14.69
CA PRO A 130 5.70 -5.79 15.91
C PRO A 130 6.27 -4.37 16.00
N ASN A 131 7.43 -4.14 15.39
CA ASN A 131 8.08 -2.84 15.32
C ASN A 131 7.52 -1.94 14.20
N MET A 132 6.70 -2.47 13.28
CA MET A 132 6.03 -1.67 12.25
C MET A 132 4.84 -0.93 12.85
N LYS A 133 4.80 0.40 12.68
CA LYS A 133 3.73 1.25 13.23
C LYS A 133 2.71 1.65 12.18
N HIS A 134 3.12 1.81 10.93
CA HIS A 134 2.22 2.08 9.82
C HIS A 134 2.86 1.75 8.48
N CYS A 135 2.06 1.46 7.45
CA CYS A 135 2.55 1.22 6.10
C CYS A 135 1.48 1.57 5.06
N GLY A 136 1.91 1.74 3.80
CA GLY A 136 1.01 2.11 2.72
C GLY A 136 1.68 2.96 1.64
N TYR A 137 0.97 3.24 0.56
CA TYR A 137 1.50 4.06 -0.52
C TYR A 137 1.38 5.55 -0.22
N LEU A 138 2.47 6.29 -0.42
CA LEU A 138 2.51 7.74 -0.35
C LEU A 138 3.20 8.29 -1.58
N TYR A 139 2.75 9.44 -2.07
CA TYR A 139 3.63 10.33 -2.80
C TYR A 139 4.51 11.04 -1.78
N ALA A 140 5.79 11.22 -2.11
CA ALA A 140 6.74 11.94 -1.28
C ALA A 140 7.66 12.81 -2.14
N LEU A 141 7.98 14.00 -1.65
CA LEU A 141 9.04 14.87 -2.17
C LEU A 141 9.78 15.54 -1.02
N GLY A 142 11.09 15.34 -0.94
CA GLY A 142 11.96 16.01 0.05
C GLY A 142 13.29 16.44 -0.55
N LYS A 143 14.09 17.17 0.23
CA LYS A 143 15.43 17.61 -0.17
C LYS A 143 16.48 16.52 0.06
N VAL A 144 16.41 15.87 1.23
CA VAL A 144 17.35 14.81 1.64
C VAL A 144 16.96 13.47 1.03
N ALA A 145 15.74 13.02 1.31
CA ALA A 145 15.14 11.79 0.76
C ALA A 145 13.98 12.11 -0.19
N TRP A 146 13.72 11.21 -1.14
CA TRP A 146 12.64 11.30 -2.12
C TRP A 146 12.70 12.57 -2.97
N LYS A 147 13.81 12.79 -3.67
CA LYS A 147 14.04 14.01 -4.50
C LYS A 147 13.12 14.14 -5.72
N LYS A 148 12.19 13.20 -5.91
CA LYS A 148 11.23 13.16 -7.03
C LYS A 148 9.86 12.79 -6.48
N TRP A 149 8.86 13.61 -6.84
CA TRP A 149 7.45 13.35 -6.57
C TRP A 149 7.02 12.06 -7.27
N LYS A 150 6.97 10.97 -6.51
CA LYS A 150 6.54 9.65 -6.99
C LYS A 150 5.85 8.89 -5.87
N LYS A 151 4.83 8.13 -6.25
CA LYS A 151 4.18 7.17 -5.36
C LYS A 151 5.14 6.02 -5.06
N ARG A 152 5.38 5.74 -3.78
CA ARG A 152 6.17 4.60 -3.30
C ARG A 152 5.49 4.00 -2.08
N TYR A 153 5.77 2.74 -1.80
CA TYR A 153 5.28 2.11 -0.58
C TYR A 153 6.16 2.52 0.58
N HIS A 154 5.60 3.08 1.64
CA HIS A 154 6.33 3.53 2.81
C HIS A 154 6.01 2.63 4.00
N VAL A 155 7.00 2.44 4.86
CA VAL A 155 6.88 1.76 6.14
C VAL A 155 7.46 2.66 7.21
N LEU A 156 6.64 2.95 8.21
CA LEU A 156 7.02 3.61 9.45
C LEU A 156 7.24 2.53 10.50
N TYR A 157 8.44 2.47 11.07
CA TYR A 157 8.81 1.46 12.07
C TYR A 157 9.78 1.99 13.11
N GLU A 158 9.76 1.34 14.26
CA GLU A 158 10.62 1.64 15.41
C GLU A 158 11.96 0.91 15.25
N VAL A 159 13.04 1.69 15.15
CA VAL A 159 14.42 1.18 14.97
C VAL A 159 15.18 1.07 16.30
N ALA A 160 14.78 1.85 17.31
CA ALA A 160 15.23 1.75 18.69
C ALA A 160 14.13 2.33 19.60
N ASP A 161 14.27 2.23 20.92
CA ASP A 161 13.27 2.76 21.87
C ASP A 161 12.91 4.22 21.54
N LYS A 162 11.65 4.44 21.15
CA LYS A 162 11.11 5.75 20.74
C LYS A 162 11.85 6.44 19.60
N LEU A 163 12.65 5.70 18.83
CA LEU A 163 13.32 6.18 17.62
C LEU A 163 12.70 5.51 16.41
N TYR A 164 12.18 6.32 15.49
CA TYR A 164 11.40 5.85 14.36
C TYR A 164 12.04 6.24 13.03
N ALA A 165 11.98 5.32 12.07
CA ALA A 165 12.37 5.55 10.70
C ALA A 165 11.15 5.47 9.78
N LEU A 166 11.15 6.31 8.75
CA LEU A 166 10.24 6.20 7.61
C LEU A 166 11.07 5.77 6.40
N CYS A 167 10.83 4.56 5.89
CA CYS A 167 11.53 4.01 4.74
C CYS A 167 10.55 3.81 3.58
N SER A 168 11.02 4.03 2.35
CA SER A 168 10.27 3.64 1.15
C SER A 168 10.83 2.38 0.51
N PHE A 169 9.93 1.60 -0.08
CA PHE A 169 10.18 0.35 -0.76
C PHE A 169 9.62 0.44 -2.18
N LYS A 170 10.32 -0.17 -3.12
CA LYS A 170 9.89 -0.29 -4.51
C LYS A 170 9.47 -1.72 -4.80
N GLU A 171 8.63 -1.89 -5.81
CA GLU A 171 8.42 -3.22 -6.37
C GLU A 171 9.71 -3.72 -7.02
N LYS A 172 10.16 -4.91 -6.62
CA LYS A 172 11.51 -5.44 -6.94
C LYS A 172 11.72 -5.79 -8.43
N LYS A 173 10.70 -5.63 -9.30
CA LYS A 173 10.90 -5.61 -10.76
C LYS A 173 11.83 -4.48 -11.23
N GLU A 174 12.00 -3.43 -10.42
CA GLU A 174 13.00 -2.37 -10.63
C GLU A 174 14.36 -2.72 -9.98
N LYS A 175 14.93 -3.90 -10.28
CA LYS A 175 16.31 -4.25 -9.87
C LYS A 175 17.35 -3.40 -10.61
N LYS A 176 17.49 -2.15 -10.19
CA LYS A 176 18.81 -1.54 -10.01
C LYS A 176 18.96 -1.20 -8.55
N LEU A 177 20.18 -1.36 -8.07
CA LEU A 177 20.72 -1.13 -6.74
C LEU A 177 20.46 0.30 -6.21
N GLU A 178 19.23 0.77 -6.19
CA GLU A 178 18.85 2.01 -5.52
C GLU A 178 18.50 1.64 -4.09
N ASN A 179 19.35 2.06 -3.15
CA ASN A 179 19.09 1.94 -1.72
C ASN A 179 17.68 2.50 -1.42
N ASN A 180 16.92 1.79 -0.59
CA ASN A 180 15.66 2.29 -0.08
C ASN A 180 15.88 3.68 0.53
N GLU A 181 15.16 4.68 0.03
CA GLU A 181 15.23 6.04 0.58
C GLU A 181 14.56 6.04 1.97
N SER A 182 15.21 6.67 2.96
CA SER A 182 14.73 6.69 4.34
C SER A 182 15.11 7.97 5.07
N ILE A 183 14.35 8.29 6.13
CA ILE A 183 14.67 9.33 7.11
C ILE A 183 14.44 8.80 8.53
N LEU A 184 15.22 9.29 9.50
CA LEU A 184 14.88 9.19 10.91
C LEU A 184 13.95 10.34 11.29
N LEU A 185 12.86 10.06 11.99
CA LEU A 185 11.87 11.07 12.39
C LEU A 185 12.30 11.92 13.60
N ASP A 186 13.49 11.69 14.14
CA ASP A 186 14.03 12.47 15.24
C ASP A 186 14.09 13.97 14.89
N GLY A 187 13.41 14.78 15.70
CA GLY A 187 13.30 16.23 15.52
C GLY A 187 12.37 16.69 14.37
N TYR A 188 11.70 15.78 13.67
CA TYR A 188 10.65 16.17 12.73
C TYR A 188 9.34 16.48 13.47
N PHE A 189 8.52 17.36 12.92
CA PHE A 189 7.11 17.50 13.26
C PHE A 189 6.26 17.34 12.01
N VAL A 190 5.07 16.75 12.15
CA VAL A 190 4.10 16.54 11.08
C VAL A 190 2.97 17.56 11.18
N ASP A 191 2.51 18.07 10.04
CA ASP A 191 1.28 18.86 9.95
C ASP A 191 0.60 18.73 8.58
N TYR A 192 -0.69 19.05 8.52
CA TYR A 192 -1.45 19.08 7.28
C TYR A 192 -1.03 20.26 6.40
N ILE A 193 -1.12 20.06 5.09
CA ILE A 193 -0.75 21.08 4.10
C ILE A 193 -1.94 21.34 3.19
N GLU A 194 -2.26 22.62 2.99
CA GLU A 194 -3.27 23.03 2.01
C GLU A 194 -2.78 22.73 0.58
N PRO A 195 -3.67 22.27 -0.33
CA PRO A 195 -3.29 21.95 -1.70
C PRO A 195 -2.54 23.08 -2.43
N ASN A 196 -2.92 24.34 -2.22
CA ASN A 196 -2.25 25.50 -2.82
C ASN A 196 -0.79 25.64 -2.34
N LYS A 197 -0.53 25.38 -1.05
CA LYS A 197 0.82 25.41 -0.49
C LYS A 197 1.63 24.22 -0.98
N ALA A 198 1.04 23.03 -1.06
CA ALA A 198 1.69 21.85 -1.64
C ALA A 198 2.15 22.13 -3.08
N GLN A 199 1.26 22.70 -3.89
CA GLN A 199 1.53 23.05 -5.29
C GLN A 199 2.70 24.03 -5.43
N LEU A 200 2.81 25.01 -4.51
CA LEU A 200 3.93 25.94 -4.46
C LEU A 200 5.24 25.24 -4.07
N MET A 201 5.21 24.32 -3.10
CA MET A 201 6.40 23.59 -2.64
C MET A 201 6.99 22.66 -3.70
N VAL A 202 6.15 22.06 -4.56
CA VAL A 202 6.64 21.21 -5.66
C VAL A 202 7.17 22.04 -6.85
N GLY A 203 6.71 23.29 -7.02
CA GLY A 203 7.17 24.21 -8.07
C GLY A 203 6.74 23.83 -9.50
N THR A 204 6.03 22.72 -9.67
CA THR A 204 5.48 22.22 -10.94
C THR A 204 4.12 21.60 -10.69
N GLN A 205 3.25 21.48 -11.71
CA GLN A 205 1.96 20.81 -11.57
C GLN A 205 2.11 19.43 -10.90
N ILE A 206 1.49 19.29 -9.73
CA ILE A 206 1.46 18.04 -9.00
C ILE A 206 0.56 17.07 -9.76
N LYS A 207 1.09 15.90 -10.12
CA LYS A 207 0.31 14.80 -10.66
C LYS A 207 0.21 13.71 -9.59
N GLY A 208 -1.01 13.45 -9.13
CA GLY A 208 -1.32 12.45 -8.12
C GLY A 208 -1.23 12.98 -6.68
N GLY A 209 -2.04 12.40 -5.79
CA GLY A 209 -2.23 12.88 -4.42
C GLY A 209 -3.27 14.00 -4.35
N SER A 210 -4.20 13.89 -3.40
CA SER A 210 -5.29 14.85 -3.17
C SER A 210 -5.28 15.42 -1.74
N HIS A 211 -4.69 14.69 -0.79
CA HIS A 211 -4.61 15.08 0.61
C HIS A 211 -3.15 15.16 1.04
N PHE A 212 -2.73 16.33 1.52
CA PHE A 212 -1.31 16.66 1.72
C PHE A 212 -0.98 16.87 3.19
N PHE A 213 0.23 16.47 3.55
CA PHE A 213 0.83 16.71 4.85
C PHE A 213 2.35 16.79 4.69
N SER A 214 3.06 17.33 5.67
CA SER A 214 4.52 17.41 5.62
C SER A 214 5.13 16.91 6.91
N ALA A 215 6.36 16.38 6.84
CA ALA A 215 7.24 16.27 7.98
C ALA A 215 8.36 17.31 7.81
N THR A 216 8.53 18.18 8.81
CA THR A 216 9.53 19.25 8.77
C THR A 216 10.47 19.18 9.96
N LYS A 217 11.76 19.39 9.71
CA LYS A 217 12.84 19.57 10.69
C LYS A 217 13.65 20.79 10.25
N GLU A 218 14.48 21.34 11.13
CA GLU A 218 15.39 22.42 10.75
C GLU A 218 16.21 22.05 9.50
N GLY A 219 16.06 22.85 8.44
CA GLY A 219 16.76 22.66 7.16
C GLY A 219 16.15 21.62 6.20
N ASP A 220 15.18 20.81 6.63
CA ASP A 220 14.56 19.78 5.78
C ASP A 220 13.03 19.71 5.90
N THR A 221 12.37 19.54 4.76
CA THR A 221 10.93 19.38 4.67
C THR A 221 10.65 18.29 3.66
N VAL A 222 9.85 17.31 4.05
CA VAL A 222 9.31 16.29 3.17
C VAL A 222 7.82 16.49 3.06
N LEU A 223 7.35 16.78 1.85
CA LEU A 223 5.94 16.83 1.49
C LEU A 223 5.45 15.43 1.14
N PHE A 224 4.29 15.05 1.66
CA PHE A 224 3.62 13.79 1.36
C PHE A 224 2.21 14.03 0.83
N ALA A 225 1.68 13.04 0.11
CA ALA A 225 0.26 12.98 -0.20
C ALA A 225 -0.28 11.55 -0.31
N THR A 226 -1.58 11.42 -0.01
CA THR A 226 -2.42 10.25 -0.30
C THR A 226 -3.52 10.61 -1.29
N GLU A 227 -4.16 9.60 -1.87
CA GLU A 227 -5.35 9.79 -2.70
C GLU A 227 -6.62 9.89 -1.83
N ASP A 228 -6.64 9.19 -0.70
CA ASP A 228 -7.79 9.12 0.23
C ASP A 228 -7.53 9.90 1.53
N GLU A 229 -8.57 10.58 2.02
CA GLU A 229 -8.48 11.42 3.22
C GLU A 229 -8.28 10.60 4.50
N LYS A 230 -8.90 9.42 4.59
CA LYS A 230 -8.78 8.54 5.76
C LYS A 230 -7.37 7.95 5.83
N GLU A 231 -6.76 7.62 4.69
CA GLU A 231 -5.33 7.28 4.62
C GLU A 231 -4.46 8.44 5.10
N CYS A 232 -4.71 9.67 4.62
CA CYS A 232 -3.98 10.86 5.06
C CYS A 232 -4.02 11.03 6.58
N ARG A 233 -5.22 11.00 7.15
CA ARG A 233 -5.45 11.12 8.60
C ARG A 233 -4.73 10.02 9.39
N SER A 234 -4.71 8.79 8.87
CA SER A 234 -4.03 7.65 9.50
C SER A 234 -2.51 7.83 9.48
N TRP A 235 -1.94 8.29 8.36
CA TRP A 235 -0.52 8.62 8.24
C TRP A 235 -0.11 9.76 9.18
N VAL A 236 -0.86 10.86 9.20
CA VAL A 236 -0.57 11.99 10.09
C VAL A 236 -0.65 11.56 11.55
N ALA A 237 -1.64 10.76 11.94
CA ALA A 237 -1.75 10.25 13.31
C ALA A 237 -0.56 9.35 13.70
N ALA A 238 -0.13 8.47 12.80
CA ALA A 238 1.00 7.59 13.03
C ALA A 238 2.33 8.35 13.15
N LEU A 239 2.55 9.33 12.25
CA LEU A 239 3.72 10.20 12.30
C LEU A 239 3.71 11.08 13.54
N TYR A 240 2.59 11.69 13.90
CA TYR A 240 2.44 12.51 15.12
C TYR A 240 2.82 11.73 16.38
N LYS A 241 2.35 10.47 16.49
CA LYS A 241 2.72 9.59 17.60
C LYS A 241 4.22 9.28 17.62
N SER A 242 4.84 9.15 16.45
CA SER A 242 6.24 8.74 16.28
C SER A 242 7.22 9.90 16.44
N THR A 243 6.82 11.13 16.08
CA THR A 243 7.64 12.33 16.27
C THR A 243 7.67 12.80 17.74
N GLY A 244 6.62 12.48 18.52
CA GLY A 244 6.51 12.94 19.90
C GLY A 244 6.32 14.45 20.03
N GLN A 245 5.97 15.14 18.93
CA GLN A 245 5.77 16.59 18.93
C GLN A 245 4.64 16.98 19.90
N SER A 246 4.79 18.13 20.57
CA SER A 246 3.80 18.58 21.57
C SER A 246 2.52 19.15 20.94
N HIS A 247 2.63 19.77 19.77
CA HIS A 247 1.52 20.41 19.09
C HIS A 247 0.80 19.42 18.18
N LYS A 248 -0.50 19.26 18.37
CA LYS A 248 -1.32 18.34 17.57
C LYS A 248 -1.50 18.89 16.14
N PRO A 249 -1.31 18.07 15.09
CA PRO A 249 -1.61 18.44 13.71
C PRO A 249 -3.07 18.82 13.56
N ALA A 250 -3.34 19.93 12.88
CA ALA A 250 -4.69 20.43 12.66
C ALA A 250 -4.98 20.45 11.15
N PRO A 251 -6.05 19.79 10.67
CA PRO A 251 -6.44 19.97 9.29
C PRO A 251 -6.75 21.45 9.09
N SER A 252 -6.21 22.06 8.04
CA SER A 252 -6.50 23.44 7.70
C SER A 252 -8.01 23.59 7.56
N SER A 253 -8.63 24.36 8.46
CA SER A 253 -10.04 24.71 8.32
C SER A 253 -10.19 25.45 6.99
N THR A 254 -10.94 24.88 6.05
CA THR A 254 -11.51 25.70 4.99
C THR A 254 -12.35 26.75 5.66
N SER A 255 -11.82 27.97 5.76
CA SER A 255 -12.62 29.14 6.08
C SER A 255 -13.73 29.19 5.05
N LYS A 256 -14.96 28.85 5.46
CA LYS A 256 -16.16 29.36 4.82
C LYS A 256 -16.10 30.87 5.00
N SER A 257 -15.52 31.56 4.03
CA SER A 257 -15.54 33.02 3.99
C SER A 257 -17.00 33.46 3.91
N ASP A 258 -17.37 34.31 4.86
CA ASP A 258 -18.70 34.88 5.02
C ASP A 258 -19.19 35.56 3.75
N ASN A 259 -20.24 35.00 3.12
CA ASN A 259 -21.13 35.78 2.29
C ASN A 259 -22.18 36.43 3.20
N ASN A 260 -21.82 37.54 3.84
CA ASN A 260 -22.81 38.51 4.30
C ASN A 260 -22.42 39.89 3.79
N VAL A 261 -22.62 40.09 2.48
CA VAL A 261 -22.62 41.42 1.89
C VAL A 261 -23.90 42.10 2.37
N ASN A 262 -23.75 42.96 3.38
CA ASN A 262 -24.77 43.92 3.80
C ASN A 262 -25.19 44.77 2.58
N SER A 263 -26.42 44.54 2.11
CA SER A 263 -27.11 45.43 1.19
C SER A 263 -27.75 46.58 1.98
N THR A 264 -27.06 47.70 2.06
CA THR A 264 -27.64 49.00 2.45
C THR A 264 -28.60 49.48 1.34
N PRO A 265 -29.86 49.84 1.64
CA PRO A 265 -30.68 50.62 0.71
C PRO A 265 -30.44 52.11 0.96
N ASN A 266 -29.99 52.80 -0.08
CA ASN A 266 -30.03 54.26 -0.19
C ASN A 266 -31.47 54.77 -0.02
N LYS A 267 -31.70 55.70 0.90
CA LYS A 267 -32.79 56.69 0.78
C LYS A 267 -32.31 58.04 1.32
N SER A 268 -32.04 58.93 0.39
CA SER A 268 -31.72 60.34 0.58
C SER A 268 -32.96 61.14 1.00
N GLY A 269 -32.79 61.89 2.10
CA GLY A 269 -33.34 63.20 2.46
C GLY A 269 -34.73 63.66 2.00
N ASN A 270 -35.53 64.11 2.97
CA ASN A 270 -35.97 65.50 2.98
C ASN A 270 -36.29 66.02 4.39
N ASN A 271 -35.68 67.16 4.70
CA ASN A 271 -35.96 68.16 5.75
C ASN A 271 -37.45 68.57 5.72
N THR A 272 -38.19 68.88 6.79
CA THR A 272 -38.12 69.96 7.81
C THR A 272 -39.28 69.68 8.79
N GLY A 273 -39.19 69.80 10.12
CA GLY A 273 -39.07 71.04 10.87
C GLY A 273 -40.39 71.37 11.61
N SER A 274 -40.32 71.36 12.94
CA SER A 274 -41.09 72.19 13.90
C SER A 274 -42.41 71.69 14.55
N THR A 275 -42.32 71.70 15.89
CA THR A 275 -43.28 72.12 16.93
C THR A 275 -44.60 71.39 17.23
N ALA A 276 -44.62 70.86 18.46
CA ALA A 276 -45.50 71.23 19.58
C ALA A 276 -46.95 70.69 19.71
N VAL A 277 -47.13 69.92 20.80
CA VAL A 277 -48.06 70.17 21.93
C VAL A 277 -49.58 69.97 21.75
N LYS A 278 -50.08 69.07 22.62
CA LYS A 278 -51.38 68.99 23.33
C LYS A 278 -52.64 68.41 22.65
N ARG A 279 -53.17 67.48 23.45
CA ARG A 279 -54.56 66.99 23.64
C ARG A 279 -55.07 65.98 22.63
#